data_AF-A0A7J7FM62-F1
#
_entry.id   AF-A0A7J7FM62-F1
#
_cell.length_a   1.000
_cell.length_b   1.000
_cell.length_c   1.000
_cell.angle_alpha   90.00
_cell.angle_beta   90.00
_cell.angle_gamma   90.00
#
_symmetry.space_group_name_H-M   'P 1'
#
loop_
_entity.id
_entity.type
_entity.pdbx_description
1 polymer ?
#
loop_
_entity_poly.entity_id
_entity_poly.type
_entity_poly.pdbx_seq_one_letter_code
_entity_poly.pdbx_strand_id
1 'polypeptide(L)'
;MGVGRIGAVLAALGMLSVCAASGSGHVAKRETGAEAEGAEPWDGAVFRPPSALGAVGVARNSGTRRPGREEAVDLPVLLWWSPGLFPHFPGDSERIECARGACVASRDRRVRGDSRTRALLFYGTDFRASEAPLPRLAHQSWALLHEESPLNNFLLSHGPGIRLFNLTATFSRHSDYPLPLQWLPGTAYLRRAAPPLQQRAEWRRRGYAPLLYLQSHCDVPADRDRYVRELMRYIPVDSYGKCLQNRELPTPRLQDTATATTEDPELLAFLSRYKFHLALENAICDDYMTEKLWRPMHLGAVPVYRGSPSVRDWMPNNHSIIIIDDFESPQKLAEFIDFLDKNDEEYVKYLAYKQPGGITNQFLLDSLKHREWGVNDPLLPNYLNGFECFVCDHELARLDAEKAHAASPGDIPVPEPHVAQLSHMACPMPTPGFGSVEEIPENDSWKEMWLQDYWQGLDQGEALTAMIHNNETQQRKFWDYLHEIFMKRNQNL
;
A
#
# COMPACT_ATOMS: atom_id res chain seq x y z
N MET A 1 -59.50 9.57 -28.25
CA MET A 1 -59.27 10.12 -29.59
C MET A 1 -58.11 11.11 -29.53
N GLY A 2 -57.07 10.94 -30.36
CA GLY A 2 -55.92 11.84 -30.61
C GLY A 2 -54.92 11.99 -29.45
N VAL A 3 -53.72 11.40 -29.38
CA VAL A 3 -52.55 11.24 -30.29
C VAL A 3 -51.75 12.54 -30.54
N GLY A 4 -50.49 12.55 -30.08
CA GLY A 4 -49.43 13.49 -30.45
C GLY A 4 -48.09 13.14 -29.81
N ARG A 5 -47.38 12.11 -30.33
CA ARG A 5 -46.04 12.15 -30.97
C ARG A 5 -44.90 12.81 -30.17
N ILE A 6 -43.96 11.97 -29.71
CA ILE A 6 -42.58 12.32 -29.32
C ILE A 6 -41.65 11.85 -30.45
N GLY A 7 -40.81 12.75 -30.95
CA GLY A 7 -39.83 12.50 -32.01
C GLY A 7 -38.48 12.05 -31.47
N ALA A 8 -37.84 11.14 -32.21
CA ALA A 8 -36.54 10.56 -31.95
C ALA A 8 -35.38 11.49 -32.35
N VAL A 9 -34.27 11.41 -31.62
CA VAL A 9 -33.00 12.08 -31.91
C VAL A 9 -32.07 11.12 -32.67
N LEU A 10 -31.56 11.58 -33.81
CA LEU A 10 -30.63 10.88 -34.70
C LEU A 10 -29.19 11.35 -34.45
N ALA A 11 -28.28 10.38 -34.46
CA ALA A 11 -26.83 10.51 -34.32
C ALA A 11 -26.17 11.20 -35.53
N ALA A 12 -25.05 11.87 -35.30
CA ALA A 12 -24.11 12.30 -36.34
C ALA A 12 -22.66 12.00 -35.92
N LEU A 13 -22.00 11.19 -36.74
CA LEU A 13 -20.57 10.90 -36.77
C LEU A 13 -19.78 12.10 -37.33
N GLY A 14 -18.59 12.36 -36.79
CA GLY A 14 -17.61 13.31 -37.34
C GLY A 14 -16.24 12.66 -37.50
N MET A 15 -15.74 12.63 -38.74
CA MET A 15 -14.52 11.99 -39.21
C MET A 15 -13.22 12.72 -38.85
N LEU A 16 -12.15 11.92 -38.81
CA LEU A 16 -10.72 12.24 -38.81
C LEU A 16 -10.30 13.29 -39.86
N SER A 17 -9.29 14.09 -39.51
CA SER A 17 -8.37 14.66 -40.49
C SER A 17 -6.95 14.71 -39.93
N VAL A 18 -6.03 14.14 -40.71
CA VAL A 18 -4.58 14.07 -40.52
C VAL A 18 -3.96 15.21 -41.31
N CYS A 19 -3.06 15.98 -40.70
CA CYS A 19 -2.08 16.78 -41.43
C CYS A 19 -0.71 16.66 -40.75
N ALA A 20 0.24 16.11 -41.50
CA ALA A 20 1.66 16.15 -41.22
C ALA A 20 2.28 17.38 -41.89
N ALA A 21 3.26 18.02 -41.25
CA ALA A 21 4.24 18.85 -41.92
C ALA A 21 5.58 18.78 -41.17
N SER A 22 6.61 18.45 -41.94
CA SER A 22 8.02 18.29 -41.61
C SER A 22 8.78 19.62 -41.59
N GLY A 23 9.93 19.67 -40.90
CA GLY A 23 10.88 20.78 -40.99
C GLY A 23 12.17 20.55 -40.20
N SER A 24 13.27 20.29 -40.92
CA SER A 24 14.70 20.29 -40.54
C SER A 24 15.10 21.38 -39.52
N GLY A 25 16.00 21.19 -38.56
CA GLY A 25 17.32 20.57 -38.63
C GLY A 25 18.40 21.66 -38.63
N HIS A 26 19.06 21.92 -37.49
CA HIS A 26 20.32 22.69 -37.40
C HIS A 26 21.21 22.14 -36.28
N VAL A 27 22.47 21.86 -36.65
CA VAL A 27 23.57 21.35 -35.82
C VAL A 27 24.49 22.51 -35.45
N ALA A 28 24.84 22.67 -34.17
CA ALA A 28 26.05 23.39 -33.77
C ALA A 28 26.59 22.93 -32.40
N LYS A 29 27.74 22.24 -32.48
CA LYS A 29 28.93 22.17 -31.61
C LYS A 29 28.80 22.12 -30.07
N ARG A 30 29.30 20.99 -29.55
CA ARG A 30 29.86 20.72 -28.20
C ARG A 30 31.02 21.67 -27.86
N GLU A 31 31.01 22.19 -26.63
CA GLU A 31 32.20 22.43 -25.80
C GLU A 31 31.98 21.77 -24.43
N THR A 32 33.06 21.16 -23.93
CA THR A 32 33.13 20.20 -22.83
C THR A 32 33.36 20.86 -21.48
N GLY A 33 32.64 20.43 -20.44
CA GLY A 33 32.91 20.78 -19.04
C GLY A 33 32.22 19.81 -18.08
N ALA A 34 32.99 18.83 -17.57
CA ALA A 34 32.79 17.98 -16.40
C ALA A 34 31.35 17.55 -16.04
N GLU A 35 30.97 16.33 -16.47
CA GLU A 35 29.78 15.61 -15.99
C GLU A 35 29.98 15.13 -14.54
N ALA A 36 29.09 15.59 -13.67
CA ALA A 36 28.80 14.94 -12.39
C ALA A 36 28.07 13.61 -12.66
N GLU A 37 28.51 12.55 -11.99
CA GLU A 37 27.94 11.21 -12.07
C GLU A 37 26.42 11.22 -11.80
N GLY A 38 25.66 10.79 -12.81
CA GLY A 38 24.51 9.89 -12.67
C GLY A 38 23.37 10.32 -11.74
N ALA A 39 22.75 11.47 -11.98
CA ALA A 39 21.37 11.69 -11.53
C ALA A 39 20.42 11.28 -12.66
N GLU A 40 19.74 10.14 -12.52
CA GLU A 40 18.66 9.77 -13.43
C GLU A 40 17.53 10.80 -13.38
N PRO A 41 16.98 11.24 -14.53
CA PRO A 41 15.85 12.17 -14.55
C PRO A 41 14.58 11.53 -13.97
N TRP A 42 13.93 12.24 -13.06
CA TRP A 42 12.64 11.84 -12.46
C TRP A 42 11.48 12.07 -13.44
N ASP A 43 10.74 11.02 -13.83
CA ASP A 43 9.64 11.04 -14.83
C ASP A 43 8.23 11.25 -14.23
N GLY A 44 8.08 12.10 -13.23
CA GLY A 44 6.77 12.71 -12.98
C GLY A 44 5.68 11.89 -12.28
N ALA A 45 5.71 10.56 -12.30
CA ALA A 45 4.60 9.74 -11.81
C ALA A 45 5.06 8.44 -11.12
N VAL A 46 5.07 8.43 -9.79
CA VAL A 46 5.58 7.29 -8.99
C VAL A 46 4.48 6.37 -8.45
N PHE A 47 3.38 6.93 -7.96
CA PHE A 47 2.28 6.14 -7.42
C PHE A 47 1.15 6.18 -8.41
N ARG A 48 1.17 5.26 -9.38
CA ARG A 48 -0.06 4.93 -10.10
C ARG A 48 -0.65 3.75 -9.35
N PRO A 49 -1.97 3.69 -9.08
CA PRO A 49 -2.58 2.41 -8.74
C PRO A 49 -2.13 1.41 -9.80
N PRO A 50 -1.93 0.11 -9.47
CA PRO A 50 -1.64 -0.89 -10.48
C PRO A 50 -2.78 -0.84 -11.50
N SER A 51 -2.56 -0.08 -12.55
CA SER A 51 -3.47 -0.05 -13.64
C SER A 51 -3.21 -1.38 -14.30
N ALA A 52 -4.25 -2.22 -14.40
CA ALA A 52 -4.34 -3.22 -15.46
C ALA A 52 -4.25 -2.57 -16.89
N LEU A 53 -3.85 -1.29 -16.97
CA LEU A 53 -3.82 -0.35 -18.08
C LEU A 53 -2.57 0.52 -17.92
N GLY A 54 -1.41 -0.08 -18.13
CA GLY A 54 -0.13 0.62 -18.19
C GLY A 54 0.70 0.01 -19.30
N ALA A 55 0.44 0.43 -20.55
CA ALA A 55 1.23 0.04 -21.70
C ALA A 55 2.66 0.57 -21.56
N VAL A 56 3.52 -0.17 -20.86
CA VAL A 56 4.96 -0.13 -21.11
C VAL A 56 5.22 -1.27 -22.08
N GLY A 57 5.42 -0.91 -23.34
CA GLY A 57 5.86 -1.86 -24.36
C GLY A 57 7.21 -2.41 -23.94
N VAL A 58 7.22 -3.58 -23.32
CA VAL A 58 8.42 -4.41 -23.28
C VAL A 58 8.77 -4.69 -24.73
N ALA A 59 9.92 -4.17 -25.17
CA ALA A 59 10.46 -4.47 -26.48
C ALA A 59 10.48 -5.99 -26.63
N ARG A 60 9.58 -6.51 -27.46
CA ARG A 60 9.61 -7.90 -27.89
C ARG A 60 10.96 -8.11 -28.56
N ASN A 61 11.88 -8.77 -27.87
CA ASN A 61 13.03 -9.33 -28.53
C ASN A 61 12.47 -10.39 -29.49
N SER A 62 12.41 -10.05 -30.78
CA SER A 62 11.94 -10.93 -31.83
C SER A 62 12.96 -12.05 -32.00
N GLY A 63 12.89 -13.06 -31.15
CA GLY A 63 13.87 -14.14 -31.12
C GLY A 63 13.53 -15.35 -30.24
N THR A 64 12.55 -15.27 -29.34
CA THR A 64 12.13 -16.44 -28.53
C THR A 64 10.89 -17.10 -29.12
N ARG A 65 11.10 -18.36 -29.53
CA ARG A 65 10.09 -19.31 -30.02
C ARG A 65 8.97 -19.39 -28.97
N ARG A 66 7.71 -19.14 -29.35
CA ARG A 66 6.55 -19.50 -28.51
C ARG A 66 6.68 -21.00 -28.18
N PRO A 67 6.78 -21.41 -26.91
CA PRO A 67 6.77 -22.83 -26.61
C PRO A 67 5.38 -23.39 -26.91
N GLY A 68 5.37 -24.62 -27.42
CA GLY A 68 4.15 -25.33 -27.73
C GLY A 68 3.31 -25.56 -26.47
N ARG A 69 2.01 -25.76 -26.67
CA ARG A 69 0.99 -26.07 -25.65
C ARG A 69 1.34 -27.27 -24.74
N GLU A 70 2.40 -28.01 -25.05
CA GLU A 70 2.89 -29.19 -24.33
C GLU A 70 3.84 -28.88 -23.15
N GLU A 71 4.58 -27.76 -23.15
CA GLU A 71 5.52 -27.45 -22.04
C GLU A 71 4.83 -26.88 -20.78
N ALA A 72 3.62 -26.34 -20.90
CA ALA A 72 2.87 -25.77 -19.78
C ALA A 72 2.06 -26.84 -18.99
N VAL A 73 2.11 -28.11 -19.40
CA VAL A 73 1.23 -29.16 -18.86
C VAL A 73 1.69 -29.66 -17.48
N ASP A 74 2.97 -29.53 -17.12
CA ASP A 74 3.51 -30.07 -15.85
C ASP A 74 3.95 -29.01 -14.82
N LEU A 75 3.73 -27.72 -15.09
CA LEU A 75 4.16 -26.66 -14.16
C LEU A 75 3.21 -26.53 -12.94
N PRO A 76 3.73 -26.21 -11.75
CA PRO A 76 2.91 -25.83 -10.60
C PRO A 76 2.03 -24.62 -10.92
N VAL A 77 0.81 -24.64 -10.41
CA VAL A 77 -0.18 -23.57 -10.59
C VAL A 77 -0.28 -22.75 -9.31
N LEU A 78 -0.19 -21.43 -9.46
CA LEU A 78 -0.50 -20.43 -8.44
C LEU A 78 -1.86 -19.83 -8.78
N LEU A 79 -2.88 -20.10 -7.95
CA LEU A 79 -4.24 -19.66 -8.21
C LEU A 79 -4.56 -18.40 -7.39
N TRP A 80 -4.74 -17.27 -8.06
CA TRP A 80 -5.32 -16.07 -7.46
C TRP A 80 -6.78 -16.31 -7.09
N TRP A 81 -7.03 -16.47 -5.79
CA TRP A 81 -8.39 -16.58 -5.24
C TRP A 81 -9.13 -15.24 -5.30
N SER A 82 -8.39 -14.13 -5.20
CA SER A 82 -8.86 -12.75 -5.41
C SER A 82 -8.57 -12.31 -6.86
N PRO A 83 -9.50 -12.52 -7.82
CA PRO A 83 -9.20 -12.32 -9.24
C PRO A 83 -9.05 -10.84 -9.66
N GLY A 84 -9.50 -9.90 -8.80
CA GLY A 84 -9.42 -8.46 -9.06
C GLY A 84 -7.99 -7.91 -9.09
N LEU A 85 -7.05 -8.63 -8.48
CA LEU A 85 -5.63 -8.23 -8.39
C LEU A 85 -4.71 -9.06 -9.31
N PHE A 86 -5.27 -9.86 -10.21
CA PHE A 86 -4.49 -10.66 -11.15
C PHE A 86 -3.70 -9.76 -12.11
N PRO A 87 -2.35 -9.78 -12.10
CA PRO A 87 -1.55 -8.77 -12.80
C PRO A 87 -1.37 -9.05 -14.31
N HIS A 88 -1.84 -10.20 -14.80
CA HIS A 88 -1.66 -10.60 -16.20
C HIS A 88 -2.93 -10.34 -17.03
N PHE A 89 -2.81 -9.55 -18.10
CA PHE A 89 -3.90 -9.21 -19.01
C PHE A 89 -3.44 -9.37 -20.47
N PRO A 90 -4.30 -9.82 -21.40
CA PRO A 90 -5.73 -10.16 -21.27
C PRO A 90 -6.05 -11.59 -20.83
N GLY A 91 -5.04 -12.42 -20.53
CA GLY A 91 -5.24 -13.83 -20.19
C GLY A 91 -5.88 -14.06 -18.83
N ASP A 92 -6.37 -15.30 -18.60
CA ASP A 92 -6.73 -15.80 -17.27
C ASP A 92 -5.62 -16.66 -16.65
N SER A 93 -4.53 -16.88 -17.40
CA SER A 93 -3.35 -17.60 -16.95
C SER A 93 -2.12 -17.13 -17.72
N GLU A 94 -0.98 -17.10 -17.04
CA GLU A 94 0.32 -16.69 -17.59
C GLU A 94 1.41 -17.63 -17.05
N ARG A 95 2.40 -17.96 -17.89
CA ARG A 95 3.62 -18.66 -17.45
C ARG A 95 4.57 -17.60 -16.90
N ILE A 96 4.92 -17.72 -15.64
CA ILE A 96 5.90 -16.85 -14.97
C ILE A 96 7.23 -17.59 -14.84
N GLU A 97 8.33 -16.88 -15.05
CA GLU A 97 9.71 -17.38 -14.92
C GLU A 97 10.38 -16.68 -13.74
N CYS A 98 10.79 -17.46 -12.75
CA CYS A 98 11.32 -16.99 -11.47
C CYS A 98 12.70 -17.60 -11.20
N ALA A 99 13.33 -17.29 -10.07
CA ALA A 99 14.74 -17.61 -9.86
C ALA A 99 15.01 -19.13 -9.78
N ARG A 100 14.07 -19.92 -9.22
CA ARG A 100 14.19 -21.38 -9.11
C ARG A 100 13.53 -22.13 -10.27
N GLY A 101 12.65 -21.49 -11.03
CA GLY A 101 11.98 -22.11 -12.17
C GLY A 101 10.68 -21.42 -12.57
N ALA A 102 9.86 -22.16 -13.33
CA ALA A 102 8.62 -21.65 -13.89
C ALA A 102 7.37 -22.14 -13.15
N CYS A 103 6.36 -21.29 -13.06
CA CYS A 103 5.02 -21.63 -12.59
C CYS A 103 3.96 -21.09 -13.56
N VAL A 104 2.71 -21.51 -13.40
CA VAL A 104 1.55 -20.91 -14.06
C VAL A 104 0.75 -20.11 -13.05
N ALA A 105 0.75 -18.78 -13.18
CA ALA A 105 -0.18 -17.93 -12.46
C ALA A 105 -1.54 -18.00 -13.14
N SER A 106 -2.62 -18.20 -12.38
CA SER A 106 -3.98 -18.33 -12.93
C SER A 106 -5.00 -17.65 -12.03
N ARG A 107 -6.08 -17.13 -12.60
CA ARG A 107 -7.29 -16.70 -11.87
C ARG A 107 -8.51 -17.59 -12.14
N ASP A 108 -8.33 -18.68 -12.89
CA ASP A 108 -9.40 -19.61 -13.23
C ASP A 108 -9.72 -20.54 -12.06
N ARG A 109 -10.82 -20.29 -11.33
CA ARG A 109 -11.19 -21.12 -10.16
C ARG A 109 -11.38 -22.61 -10.47
N ARG A 110 -11.55 -23.01 -11.74
CA ARG A 110 -11.66 -24.42 -12.14
C ARG A 110 -10.40 -25.23 -11.84
N VAL A 111 -9.22 -24.60 -11.80
CA VAL A 111 -7.96 -25.31 -11.50
C VAL A 111 -7.72 -25.50 -10.00
N ARG A 112 -8.59 -24.98 -9.12
CA ARG A 112 -8.43 -25.12 -7.65
C ARG A 112 -8.30 -26.58 -7.19
N GLY A 113 -8.98 -27.51 -7.86
CA GLY A 113 -8.94 -28.95 -7.51
C GLY A 113 -7.80 -29.72 -8.19
N ASP A 114 -7.04 -29.11 -9.09
CA ASP A 114 -5.90 -29.73 -9.78
C ASP A 114 -4.76 -29.98 -8.78
N SER A 115 -4.14 -31.16 -8.81
CA SER A 115 -3.01 -31.53 -7.96
C SER A 115 -1.77 -30.66 -8.21
N ARG A 116 -1.69 -30.01 -9.37
CA ARG A 116 -0.67 -29.02 -9.72
C ARG A 116 -0.90 -27.67 -9.04
N THR A 117 -2.10 -27.36 -8.56
CA THR A 117 -2.35 -26.11 -7.83
C THR A 117 -1.70 -26.21 -6.46
N ARG A 118 -0.54 -25.55 -6.31
CA ARG A 118 0.30 -25.62 -5.10
C ARG A 118 0.09 -24.46 -4.15
N ALA A 119 -0.40 -23.32 -4.63
CA ALA A 119 -0.75 -22.20 -3.78
C ALA A 119 -2.04 -21.49 -4.23
N LEU A 120 -2.77 -20.98 -3.24
CA LEU A 120 -3.87 -20.03 -3.42
C LEU A 120 -3.39 -18.65 -2.95
N LEU A 121 -3.44 -17.65 -3.83
CA LEU A 121 -3.02 -16.28 -3.56
C LEU A 121 -4.24 -15.43 -3.22
N PHE A 122 -4.19 -14.73 -2.10
CA PHE A 122 -5.28 -13.92 -1.57
C PHE A 122 -4.85 -12.46 -1.48
N TYR A 123 -5.72 -11.58 -1.92
CA TYR A 123 -5.63 -10.17 -1.56
C TYR A 123 -6.36 -9.93 -0.24
N GLY A 124 -5.66 -9.46 0.79
CA GLY A 124 -6.20 -9.37 2.15
C GLY A 124 -7.42 -8.45 2.27
N THR A 125 -7.49 -7.38 1.48
CA THR A 125 -8.65 -6.45 1.46
C THR A 125 -9.92 -7.16 0.98
N ASP A 126 -9.78 -8.09 0.05
CA ASP A 126 -10.90 -8.86 -0.52
C ASP A 126 -11.17 -10.15 0.26
N PHE A 127 -10.29 -10.54 1.18
CA PHE A 127 -10.44 -11.78 1.92
C PHE A 127 -11.66 -11.73 2.85
N ARG A 128 -12.52 -12.74 2.75
CA ARG A 128 -13.68 -12.94 3.62
C ARG A 128 -13.62 -14.33 4.21
N ALA A 129 -13.65 -14.42 5.54
CA ALA A 129 -13.57 -15.71 6.23
C ALA A 129 -14.72 -16.66 5.85
N SER A 130 -15.90 -16.11 5.61
CA SER A 130 -17.10 -16.83 5.14
C SER A 130 -16.98 -17.41 3.73
N GLU A 131 -16.06 -16.90 2.89
CA GLU A 131 -15.87 -17.31 1.50
C GLU A 131 -14.56 -18.08 1.27
N ALA A 132 -13.87 -18.43 2.34
CA ALA A 132 -12.61 -19.13 2.30
C ALA A 132 -12.74 -20.48 1.54
N PRO A 133 -11.76 -20.86 0.71
CA PRO A 133 -11.83 -22.07 -0.12
C PRO A 133 -11.69 -23.33 0.74
N LEU A 134 -12.82 -23.83 1.23
CA LEU A 134 -12.92 -25.05 2.04
C LEU A 134 -13.25 -26.29 1.17
N PRO A 135 -12.83 -27.51 1.57
CA PRO A 135 -11.86 -27.78 2.63
C PRO A 135 -10.46 -27.27 2.26
N ARG A 136 -9.64 -26.95 3.27
CA ARG A 136 -8.24 -26.57 3.05
C ARG A 136 -7.45 -27.82 2.65
N LEU A 137 -6.92 -27.82 1.42
CA LEU A 137 -6.18 -28.96 0.88
C LEU A 137 -4.73 -28.93 1.39
N ALA A 138 -4.24 -30.05 1.94
CA ALA A 138 -2.93 -30.12 2.59
C ALA A 138 -1.74 -29.80 1.65
N HIS A 139 -1.90 -30.03 0.35
CA HIS A 139 -0.88 -29.73 -0.64
C HIS A 139 -0.91 -28.27 -1.13
N GLN A 140 -1.87 -27.47 -0.68
CA GLN A 140 -2.06 -26.07 -1.07
C GLN A 140 -1.62 -25.12 0.03
N SER A 141 -0.59 -24.33 -0.26
CA SER A 141 -0.22 -23.17 0.56
C SER A 141 -1.23 -22.04 0.36
N TRP A 142 -1.54 -21.30 1.42
CA TRP A 142 -2.28 -20.04 1.30
C TRP A 142 -1.28 -18.87 1.39
N ALA A 143 -1.21 -18.04 0.36
CA ALA A 143 -0.30 -16.91 0.28
C ALA A 143 -1.09 -15.59 0.33
N LEU A 144 -0.72 -14.70 1.22
CA LEU A 144 -1.39 -13.42 1.44
C LEU A 144 -0.55 -12.26 0.87
N LEU A 145 -1.17 -11.43 0.03
CA LEU A 145 -0.72 -10.09 -0.25
C LEU A 145 -1.66 -9.10 0.46
N HIS A 146 -1.13 -8.26 1.34
CA HIS A 146 -1.89 -7.19 2.00
C HIS A 146 -1.00 -6.02 2.41
N GLU A 147 -0.83 -5.11 1.46
CA GLU A 147 -0.09 -3.87 1.58
C GLU A 147 -0.95 -2.68 2.05
N GLU A 148 -2.25 -2.91 2.22
CA GLU A 148 -3.25 -1.92 2.59
C GLU A 148 -3.41 -1.75 4.10
N SER A 149 -4.21 -0.76 4.48
CA SER A 149 -4.54 -0.51 5.89
C SER A 149 -5.24 -1.70 6.56
N PRO A 150 -4.94 -2.01 7.83
CA PRO A 150 -5.70 -3.01 8.60
C PRO A 150 -7.19 -2.67 8.73
N LEU A 151 -7.60 -1.40 8.53
CA LEU A 151 -9.01 -1.02 8.54
C LEU A 151 -9.82 -1.78 7.47
N ASN A 152 -9.15 -2.25 6.41
CA ASN A 152 -9.78 -3.03 5.37
C ASN A 152 -10.09 -4.46 5.83
N ASN A 153 -9.31 -5.00 6.77
CA ASN A 153 -9.51 -6.36 7.28
C ASN A 153 -8.81 -6.64 8.63
N PHE A 154 -9.46 -6.30 9.75
CA PHE A 154 -8.90 -6.54 11.09
C PHE A 154 -8.69 -8.01 11.44
N LEU A 155 -9.33 -8.97 10.74
CA LEU A 155 -9.04 -10.40 10.93
C LEU A 155 -7.54 -10.67 10.84
N LEU A 156 -6.86 -10.02 9.88
CA LEU A 156 -5.44 -10.22 9.62
C LEU A 156 -4.54 -9.58 10.70
N SER A 157 -5.09 -8.69 11.53
CA SER A 157 -4.39 -8.14 12.70
C SER A 157 -4.33 -9.10 13.90
N HIS A 158 -5.10 -10.19 13.83
CA HIS A 158 -5.19 -11.19 14.91
C HIS A 158 -4.44 -12.47 14.59
N GLY A 159 -3.90 -13.11 15.64
CA GLY A 159 -3.17 -14.36 15.53
C GLY A 159 -3.94 -15.45 14.77
N PRO A 160 -5.19 -15.78 15.13
CA PRO A 160 -6.01 -16.75 14.42
C PRO A 160 -6.24 -16.42 12.93
N GLY A 161 -6.22 -15.14 12.56
CA GLY A 161 -6.42 -14.72 11.17
C GLY A 161 -5.14 -14.78 10.34
N ILE A 162 -4.06 -14.13 10.78
CA ILE A 162 -2.80 -14.11 10.00
C ILE A 162 -2.18 -15.51 9.87
N ARG A 163 -2.31 -16.36 10.91
CA ARG A 163 -1.83 -17.76 10.90
C ARG A 163 -2.61 -18.67 9.94
N LEU A 164 -3.66 -18.19 9.29
CA LEU A 164 -4.29 -18.92 8.19
C LEU A 164 -3.35 -19.05 6.99
N PHE A 165 -2.41 -18.11 6.82
CA PHE A 165 -1.54 -18.04 5.66
C PHE A 165 -0.18 -18.68 5.92
N ASN A 166 0.32 -19.38 4.91
CA ASN A 166 1.65 -19.97 4.89
C ASN A 166 2.71 -18.94 4.49
N LEU A 167 2.38 -18.06 3.55
CA LEU A 167 3.28 -17.04 3.00
C LEU A 167 2.60 -15.68 3.05
N THR A 168 3.35 -14.63 3.34
CA THR A 168 2.81 -13.28 3.52
C THR A 168 3.68 -12.21 2.89
N ALA A 169 3.02 -11.25 2.27
CA ALA A 169 3.58 -10.00 1.80
C ALA A 169 2.74 -8.85 2.35
N THR A 170 3.26 -8.11 3.31
CA THR A 170 2.52 -7.03 4.00
C THR A 170 3.42 -5.81 4.22
N PHE A 171 2.86 -4.74 4.77
CA PHE A 171 3.66 -3.59 5.21
C PHE A 171 4.64 -3.91 6.36
N SER A 172 4.50 -5.03 7.08
CA SER A 172 5.42 -5.40 8.16
C SER A 172 6.78 -5.82 7.63
N ARG A 173 7.87 -5.30 8.23
CA ARG A 173 9.25 -5.75 7.95
C ARG A 173 9.50 -7.22 8.31
N HIS A 174 8.59 -7.82 9.07
CA HIS A 174 8.68 -9.20 9.53
C HIS A 174 7.89 -10.18 8.65
N SER A 175 7.14 -9.69 7.65
CA SER A 175 6.49 -10.59 6.68
C SER A 175 7.52 -11.26 5.77
N ASP A 176 7.13 -12.38 5.16
CA ASP A 176 8.07 -13.21 4.38
C ASP A 176 8.57 -12.47 3.13
N TYR A 177 7.73 -11.61 2.56
CA TYR A 177 8.05 -10.72 1.46
C TYR A 177 7.66 -9.26 1.83
N PRO A 178 8.54 -8.52 2.51
CA PRO A 178 8.19 -7.28 3.18
C PRO A 178 7.97 -6.10 2.21
N LEU A 179 6.90 -5.32 2.45
CA LEU A 179 6.49 -4.13 1.69
C LEU A 179 6.49 -2.80 2.47
N PRO A 180 7.32 -2.57 3.52
CA PRO A 180 7.26 -1.33 4.33
C PRO A 180 7.59 -0.07 3.53
N LEU A 181 8.34 -0.21 2.43
CA LEU A 181 8.82 0.90 1.60
C LEU A 181 8.10 1.01 0.25
N GLN A 182 6.91 0.41 0.09
CA GLN A 182 6.19 0.45 -1.19
C GLN A 182 5.84 1.87 -1.64
N TRP A 183 5.77 2.81 -0.68
CA TRP A 183 5.52 4.22 -0.91
C TRP A 183 6.82 5.06 -0.95
N LEU A 184 7.98 4.42 -1.09
CA LEU A 184 9.29 5.07 -1.25
C LEU A 184 10.08 4.42 -2.41
N PRO A 185 10.17 5.05 -3.59
CA PRO A 185 10.87 4.47 -4.74
C PRO A 185 12.36 4.38 -4.55
N GLY A 186 12.96 5.29 -3.80
CA GLY A 186 14.39 5.30 -3.57
C GLY A 186 14.86 6.65 -3.05
N THR A 187 16.17 6.78 -2.81
CA THR A 187 16.75 8.00 -2.24
C THR A 187 16.63 9.21 -3.15
N ALA A 188 16.63 9.01 -4.47
CA ALA A 188 16.48 10.09 -5.45
C ALA A 188 15.12 10.80 -5.30
N TYR A 189 14.07 10.05 -4.96
CA TYR A 189 12.74 10.58 -4.68
C TYR A 189 12.77 11.63 -3.55
N LEU A 190 13.47 11.34 -2.45
CA LEU A 190 13.57 12.24 -1.31
C LEU A 190 14.43 13.49 -1.59
N ARG A 191 15.39 13.38 -2.52
CA ARG A 191 16.33 14.44 -2.88
C ARG A 191 15.78 15.48 -3.85
N ARG A 192 14.51 15.37 -4.28
CA ARG A 192 13.88 16.42 -5.09
C ARG A 192 14.01 17.79 -4.41
N ALA A 193 14.39 18.80 -5.19
CA ALA A 193 14.60 20.15 -4.69
C ALA A 193 13.32 20.72 -4.05
N ALA A 194 13.47 21.32 -2.87
CA ALA A 194 12.39 22.03 -2.20
C ALA A 194 12.17 23.42 -2.85
N PRO A 195 10.95 23.97 -2.82
CA PRO A 195 10.72 25.36 -3.20
C PRO A 195 11.55 26.32 -2.34
N PRO A 196 12.04 27.45 -2.90
CA PRO A 196 12.74 28.47 -2.14
C PRO A 196 11.90 29.00 -0.97
N LEU A 197 12.53 29.25 0.18
CA LEU A 197 11.83 29.75 1.38
C LEU A 197 11.13 31.09 1.14
N GLN A 198 11.72 31.97 0.33
CA GLN A 198 11.11 33.24 -0.07
C GLN A 198 9.76 33.04 -0.75
N GLN A 199 9.66 32.03 -1.63
CA GLN A 199 8.43 31.67 -2.32
C GLN A 199 7.37 31.15 -1.33
N ARG A 200 7.78 30.35 -0.33
CA ARG A 200 6.89 29.89 0.74
C ARG A 200 6.41 31.00 1.65
N ALA A 201 7.28 31.95 1.98
CA ALA A 201 6.91 33.15 2.73
C ALA A 201 5.89 34.00 1.96
N GLU A 202 5.99 34.09 0.63
CA GLU A 202 4.97 34.74 -0.20
C GLU A 202 3.62 34.03 -0.13
N TRP A 203 3.57 32.70 -0.21
CA TRP A 203 2.31 31.97 -0.06
C TRP A 203 1.72 32.15 1.34
N ARG A 204 2.54 32.12 2.41
CA ARG A 204 2.07 32.44 3.77
C ARG A 204 1.47 33.85 3.87
N ARG A 205 2.10 34.87 3.25
CA ARG A 205 1.55 36.24 3.16
C ARG A 205 0.24 36.34 2.37
N ARG A 206 -0.01 35.41 1.44
CA ARG A 206 -1.28 35.31 0.68
C ARG A 206 -2.39 34.57 1.42
N GLY A 207 -2.16 34.16 2.67
CA GLY A 207 -3.19 33.58 3.54
C GLY A 207 -3.27 32.06 3.54
N TYR A 208 -2.26 31.36 3.00
CA TYR A 208 -2.08 29.92 3.22
C TYR A 208 -1.70 29.67 4.68
N ALA A 209 -2.21 28.64 5.33
CA ALA A 209 -1.86 28.22 6.68
C ALA A 209 -0.42 27.63 6.76
N PRO A 210 0.18 27.51 7.97
CA PRO A 210 1.44 26.79 8.13
C PRO A 210 1.29 25.28 7.88
N LEU A 211 0.14 24.71 8.27
CA LEU A 211 -0.18 23.29 8.19
C LEU A 211 -1.18 22.99 7.08
N LEU A 212 -0.87 21.95 6.31
CA LEU A 212 -1.76 21.35 5.33
C LEU A 212 -2.33 20.03 5.85
N TYR A 213 -3.65 19.87 5.80
CA TYR A 213 -4.34 18.59 5.97
C TYR A 213 -5.00 18.21 4.65
N LEU A 214 -4.65 17.07 4.06
CA LEU A 214 -5.24 16.58 2.81
C LEU A 214 -5.76 15.16 3.02
N GLN A 215 -7.03 15.01 3.38
CA GLN A 215 -7.63 13.71 3.66
C GLN A 215 -9.06 13.60 3.14
N SER A 216 -9.40 12.44 2.58
CA SER A 216 -10.74 12.16 2.03
C SER A 216 -11.41 10.92 2.62
N HIS A 217 -10.67 10.10 3.37
CA HIS A 217 -11.22 8.99 4.15
C HIS A 217 -11.34 9.45 5.60
N CYS A 218 -12.54 9.82 6.01
CA CYS A 218 -12.81 10.35 7.35
C CYS A 218 -13.27 9.21 8.27
N ASP A 219 -13.35 9.50 9.57
CA ASP A 219 -13.85 8.54 10.57
C ASP A 219 -13.07 7.22 10.59
N VAL A 220 -11.75 7.27 10.53
CA VAL A 220 -10.85 6.10 10.45
C VAL A 220 -10.41 5.57 11.84
N PRO A 221 -9.89 4.34 11.95
CA PRO A 221 -9.45 3.77 13.25
C PRO A 221 -8.43 4.62 14.02
N ALA A 222 -7.51 5.31 13.33
CA ALA A 222 -6.54 6.21 13.98
C ALA A 222 -7.17 7.50 14.56
N ASP A 223 -8.48 7.74 14.33
CA ASP A 223 -9.26 8.87 14.87
C ASP A 223 -8.59 10.24 14.66
N ARG A 224 -7.87 10.36 13.55
CA ARG A 224 -7.06 11.53 13.19
C ARG A 224 -7.86 12.83 13.16
N ASP A 225 -9.12 12.78 12.74
CA ASP A 225 -9.97 13.98 12.62
C ASP A 225 -10.28 14.57 14.00
N ARG A 226 -10.40 13.74 15.05
CA ARG A 226 -10.56 14.23 16.43
C ARG A 226 -9.34 15.00 16.90
N TYR A 227 -8.15 14.46 16.66
CA TYR A 227 -6.89 15.13 16.98
C TYR A 227 -6.72 16.45 16.22
N VAL A 228 -6.95 16.44 14.89
CA VAL A 228 -6.77 17.63 14.06
C VAL A 228 -7.77 18.73 14.44
N ARG A 229 -9.02 18.38 14.76
CA ARG A 229 -10.01 19.34 15.24
C ARG A 229 -9.56 20.06 16.52
N GLU A 230 -8.93 19.35 17.45
CA GLU A 230 -8.37 19.96 18.65
C GLU A 230 -7.15 20.84 18.32
N LEU A 231 -6.23 20.37 17.47
CA LEU A 231 -5.07 21.15 17.01
C LEU A 231 -5.47 22.48 16.35
N MET A 232 -6.54 22.49 15.56
CA MET A 232 -7.07 23.67 14.86
C MET A 232 -7.48 24.82 15.80
N ARG A 233 -7.66 24.56 17.10
CA ARG A 233 -7.94 25.58 18.11
C ARG A 233 -6.71 26.43 18.45
N TYR A 234 -5.51 25.92 18.18
CA TYR A 234 -4.24 26.51 18.60
C TYR A 234 -3.38 27.01 17.43
N ILE A 235 -3.57 26.47 16.22
CA ILE A 235 -2.84 26.87 15.01
C ILE A 235 -3.72 26.77 13.76
N PRO A 236 -3.60 27.69 12.78
CA PRO A 236 -4.33 27.56 11.53
C PRO A 236 -3.91 26.30 10.75
N VAL A 237 -4.90 25.56 10.27
CA VAL A 237 -4.73 24.40 9.38
C VAL A 237 -5.61 24.60 8.16
N ASP A 238 -5.02 24.55 6.97
CA ASP A 238 -5.78 24.49 5.73
C ASP A 238 -6.09 23.02 5.43
N SER A 239 -7.37 22.67 5.47
CA SER A 239 -7.87 21.33 5.21
C SER A 239 -8.55 21.23 3.84
N TYR A 240 -8.02 20.33 3.03
CA TYR A 240 -8.50 19.95 1.71
C TYR A 240 -8.92 18.48 1.70
N GLY A 241 -9.75 18.11 0.73
CA GLY A 241 -10.39 16.79 0.70
C GLY A 241 -11.74 16.84 1.41
N LYS A 242 -12.21 15.69 1.90
CA LYS A 242 -13.54 15.55 2.51
C LYS A 242 -13.53 15.79 4.03
N CYS A 243 -12.39 15.59 4.69
CA CYS A 243 -12.32 15.61 6.16
C CYS A 243 -12.02 17.00 6.68
N LEU A 244 -12.79 17.47 7.67
CA LEU A 244 -12.64 18.82 8.26
C LEU A 244 -12.52 19.95 7.22
N GLN A 245 -13.14 19.77 6.05
CA GLN A 245 -12.93 20.60 4.87
C GLN A 245 -13.23 22.08 5.16
N ASN A 246 -12.19 22.92 5.12
CA ASN A 246 -12.31 24.37 5.30
C ASN A 246 -11.71 25.16 4.13
N ARG A 247 -11.11 24.47 3.15
CA ARG A 247 -10.62 25.01 1.89
C ARG A 247 -11.08 24.15 0.71
N GLU A 248 -11.06 24.75 -0.47
CA GLU A 248 -11.31 24.07 -1.74
C GLU A 248 -10.01 23.90 -2.52
N LEU A 249 -9.85 22.74 -3.17
CA LEU A 249 -8.75 22.53 -4.11
C LEU A 249 -8.87 23.48 -5.30
N PRO A 250 -7.75 23.94 -5.88
CA PRO A 250 -7.76 25.04 -6.85
C PRO A 250 -8.43 24.69 -8.17
N THR A 251 -8.57 23.39 -8.49
CA THR A 251 -9.25 22.93 -9.69
C THR A 251 -10.14 21.71 -9.38
N PRO A 252 -11.29 21.55 -10.08
CA PRO A 252 -12.15 20.37 -9.92
C PRO A 252 -11.43 19.05 -10.24
N ARG A 253 -10.43 19.08 -11.12
CA ARG A 253 -9.62 17.92 -11.50
C ARG A 253 -8.89 17.31 -10.28
N LEU A 254 -8.43 18.16 -9.36
CA LEU A 254 -7.74 17.72 -8.15
C LEU A 254 -8.67 17.16 -7.07
N GLN A 255 -9.98 17.34 -7.22
CA GLN A 255 -10.96 16.79 -6.27
C GLN A 255 -11.15 15.27 -6.43
N ASP A 256 -10.68 14.69 -7.53
CA ASP A 256 -10.69 13.25 -7.75
C ASP A 256 -9.70 12.55 -6.81
N THR A 257 -10.19 11.58 -6.03
CA THR A 257 -9.39 10.75 -5.12
C THR A 257 -8.24 10.03 -5.83
N ALA A 258 -8.38 9.69 -7.12
CA ALA A 258 -7.30 9.11 -7.90
C ALA A 258 -6.12 10.09 -8.05
N THR A 259 -6.37 11.40 -8.12
CA THR A 259 -5.28 12.40 -8.12
C THR A 259 -4.62 12.54 -6.75
N ALA A 260 -5.39 12.35 -5.66
CA ALA A 260 -4.91 12.50 -4.28
C ALA A 260 -4.02 11.34 -3.79
N THR A 261 -4.13 10.15 -4.39
CA THR A 261 -3.25 9.00 -4.12
C THR A 261 -2.10 8.90 -5.11
N THR A 262 -2.16 9.63 -6.22
CA THR A 262 -1.11 9.65 -7.24
C THR A 262 -0.16 10.83 -7.06
N GLU A 263 0.92 10.83 -7.85
CA GLU A 263 1.90 11.91 -7.93
C GLU A 263 1.54 12.94 -9.01
N ASP A 264 0.28 13.36 -9.07
CA ASP A 264 -0.15 14.33 -10.08
C ASP A 264 0.69 15.63 -9.99
N PRO A 265 1.35 16.07 -11.09
CA PRO A 265 2.24 17.24 -11.02
C PRO A 265 1.57 18.54 -10.58
N GLU A 266 0.29 18.75 -10.91
CA GLU A 266 -0.47 19.93 -10.48
C GLU A 266 -0.74 19.87 -8.97
N LEU A 267 -1.13 18.68 -8.48
CA LEU A 267 -1.30 18.45 -7.04
C LEU A 267 0.03 18.67 -6.31
N LEU A 268 1.11 18.03 -6.74
CA LEU A 268 2.43 18.14 -6.12
C LEU A 268 2.90 19.61 -6.07
N ALA A 269 2.74 20.34 -7.18
CA ALA A 269 3.06 21.77 -7.22
C ALA A 269 2.21 22.59 -6.23
N PHE A 270 0.92 22.27 -6.09
CA PHE A 270 0.03 22.90 -5.12
C PHE A 270 0.44 22.61 -3.67
N LEU A 271 0.66 21.33 -3.32
CA LEU A 271 0.99 20.92 -1.96
C LEU A 271 2.38 21.40 -1.52
N SER A 272 3.31 21.60 -2.48
CA SER A 272 4.67 22.11 -2.21
C SER A 272 4.70 23.51 -1.56
N ARG A 273 3.57 24.23 -1.58
CA ARG A 273 3.42 25.57 -1.02
C ARG A 273 3.52 25.62 0.51
N TYR A 274 3.24 24.49 1.17
CA TYR A 274 3.21 24.39 2.63
C TYR A 274 4.57 23.96 3.19
N LYS A 275 4.95 24.52 4.34
CA LYS A 275 6.14 24.10 5.10
C LYS A 275 5.88 22.79 5.85
N PHE A 276 4.66 22.56 6.33
CA PHE A 276 4.30 21.40 7.15
C PHE A 276 3.06 20.70 6.61
N HIS A 277 3.11 19.37 6.54
CA HIS A 277 1.96 18.56 6.15
C HIS A 277 1.59 17.64 7.31
N LEU A 278 0.32 17.63 7.68
CA LEU A 278 -0.25 16.66 8.62
C LEU A 278 -0.31 15.29 7.93
N ALA A 279 0.67 14.46 8.23
CA ALA A 279 0.89 13.13 7.68
C ALA A 279 0.32 12.06 8.64
N LEU A 280 -1.01 11.98 8.72
CA LEU A 280 -1.71 11.05 9.62
C LEU A 280 -2.22 9.83 8.85
N GLU A 281 -1.76 8.65 9.25
CA GLU A 281 -2.24 7.39 8.70
C GLU A 281 -3.69 7.11 9.14
N ASN A 282 -4.35 6.18 8.45
CA ASN A 282 -5.71 5.76 8.78
C ASN A 282 -5.78 4.73 9.93
N ALA A 283 -4.67 4.05 10.22
CA ALA A 283 -4.49 3.16 11.36
C ALA A 283 -3.06 3.31 11.92
N ILE A 284 -2.89 2.93 13.19
CA ILE A 284 -1.60 2.97 13.91
C ILE A 284 -1.07 1.53 13.99
N CYS A 285 -0.06 1.20 13.18
CA CYS A 285 0.60 -0.12 13.20
C CYS A 285 2.07 0.00 12.87
N ASP A 286 2.89 -0.88 13.43
CA ASP A 286 4.30 -0.95 13.09
C ASP A 286 4.49 -1.14 11.57
N ASP A 287 5.43 -0.38 11.04
CA ASP A 287 5.83 -0.33 9.63
C ASP A 287 4.76 0.08 8.61
N TYR A 288 3.53 0.38 9.04
CA TYR A 288 2.49 0.91 8.16
C TYR A 288 2.76 2.40 7.85
N MET A 289 3.45 2.64 6.74
CA MET A 289 3.83 3.97 6.27
C MET A 289 3.44 4.13 4.81
N THR A 290 2.67 5.18 4.52
CA THR A 290 2.11 5.40 3.19
C THR A 290 2.70 6.62 2.49
N GLU A 291 2.13 6.99 1.34
CA GLU A 291 2.48 8.23 0.64
C GLU A 291 2.31 9.46 1.53
N LYS A 292 1.46 9.40 2.56
CA LYS A 292 1.24 10.50 3.52
C LYS A 292 2.54 10.90 4.22
N LEU A 293 3.41 9.94 4.52
CA LEU A 293 4.71 10.19 5.13
C LEU A 293 5.75 10.67 4.11
N TRP A 294 5.83 9.99 2.97
CA TRP A 294 6.93 10.19 2.01
C TRP A 294 6.71 11.38 1.07
N ARG A 295 5.46 11.70 0.70
CA ARG A 295 5.13 12.80 -0.21
C ARG A 295 5.52 14.18 0.35
N PRO A 296 5.25 14.54 1.61
CA PRO A 296 5.70 15.82 2.13
C PRO A 296 7.22 15.95 2.06
N MET A 297 7.96 14.87 2.37
CA MET A 297 9.42 14.86 2.25
C MET A 297 9.88 15.10 0.81
N HIS A 298 9.27 14.40 -0.15
CA HIS A 298 9.54 14.62 -1.58
C HIS A 298 9.35 16.09 -1.98
N LEU A 299 8.28 16.71 -1.51
CA LEU A 299 7.95 18.12 -1.76
C LEU A 299 8.77 19.13 -0.94
N GLY A 300 9.65 18.65 -0.05
CA GLY A 300 10.42 19.48 0.85
C GLY A 300 9.62 20.20 1.91
N ALA A 301 8.46 19.65 2.26
CA ALA A 301 7.74 19.96 3.49
C ALA A 301 8.19 19.00 4.60
N VAL A 302 7.94 19.38 5.85
CA VAL A 302 8.19 18.54 7.03
C VAL A 302 6.91 17.77 7.36
N PRO A 303 6.92 16.42 7.33
CA PRO A 303 5.81 15.62 7.84
C PRO A 303 5.63 15.86 9.34
N VAL A 304 4.41 16.21 9.73
CA VAL A 304 3.92 16.17 11.12
C VAL A 304 3.12 14.88 11.25
N TYR A 305 3.76 13.86 11.79
CA TYR A 305 3.42 12.45 11.55
C TYR A 305 2.76 11.77 12.75
N ARG A 306 1.77 10.93 12.46
CA ARG A 306 1.23 9.92 13.37
C ARG A 306 0.72 8.72 12.57
N GLY A 307 1.21 7.52 12.90
CA GLY A 307 1.00 6.32 12.10
C GLY A 307 1.77 5.16 12.70
N SER A 308 2.85 4.76 12.04
CA SER A 308 3.73 3.70 12.52
C SER A 308 4.53 4.11 13.78
N PRO A 309 4.44 3.35 14.88
CA PRO A 309 5.31 3.54 16.05
C PRO A 309 6.80 3.30 15.73
N SER A 310 7.09 2.42 14.78
CA SER A 310 8.45 2.11 14.30
C SER A 310 9.00 3.09 13.25
N VAL A 311 8.28 4.18 12.93
CA VAL A 311 8.63 5.11 11.84
C VAL A 311 10.06 5.65 11.93
N ARG A 312 10.58 5.87 13.14
CA ARG A 312 11.93 6.42 13.37
C ARG A 312 13.02 5.56 12.74
N ASP A 313 12.83 4.25 12.69
CA ASP A 313 13.77 3.30 12.09
C ASP A 313 13.93 3.53 10.59
N TRP A 314 12.94 4.11 9.94
CA TRP A 314 12.88 4.28 8.48
C TRP A 314 13.24 5.69 8.03
N MET A 315 13.41 6.63 8.96
CA MET A 315 13.61 8.03 8.59
C MET A 315 14.98 8.26 7.96
N PRO A 316 15.10 9.15 6.95
CA PRO A 316 16.37 9.40 6.27
C PRO A 316 17.52 9.77 7.22
N ASN A 317 17.18 10.44 8.33
CA ASN A 317 18.03 10.71 9.46
C ASN A 317 17.14 10.97 10.70
N ASN A 318 17.75 11.29 11.85
CA ASN A 318 17.02 11.51 13.11
C ASN A 318 16.25 12.84 13.18
N HIS A 319 16.27 13.65 12.11
CA HIS A 319 15.74 15.01 12.11
C HIS A 319 15.10 15.33 10.75
N SER A 320 14.08 14.57 10.37
CA SER A 320 13.35 14.74 9.10
C SER A 320 11.83 14.81 9.25
N ILE A 321 11.29 14.48 10.43
CA ILE A 321 9.86 14.49 10.75
C ILE A 321 9.61 15.04 12.15
N ILE A 322 8.38 15.46 12.40
CA ILE A 322 7.87 15.83 13.72
C ILE A 322 6.87 14.76 14.12
N ILE A 323 7.13 14.01 15.19
CA ILE A 323 6.21 12.97 15.66
C ILE A 323 5.22 13.60 16.65
N ILE A 324 3.94 13.45 16.36
CA ILE A 324 2.85 14.05 17.15
C ILE A 324 2.88 13.56 18.60
N ASP A 325 3.14 12.27 18.80
CA ASP A 325 3.11 11.63 20.11
C ASP A 325 4.31 12.01 21.01
N ASP A 326 5.28 12.79 20.51
CA ASP A 326 6.37 13.36 21.31
C ASP A 326 5.92 14.60 22.12
N PHE A 327 4.73 15.13 21.85
CA PHE A 327 4.22 16.36 22.45
C PHE A 327 3.16 16.05 23.50
N GLU A 328 3.23 16.75 24.64
CA GLU A 328 2.28 16.59 25.75
C GLU A 328 0.83 16.95 25.37
N SER A 329 0.64 17.83 24.38
CA SER A 329 -0.69 18.24 23.92
C SER A 329 -0.67 18.83 22.50
N PRO A 330 -1.83 18.89 21.81
CA PRO A 330 -1.96 19.62 20.54
C PRO A 330 -1.53 21.09 20.64
N GLN A 331 -1.72 21.73 21.79
CA GLN A 331 -1.24 23.09 22.02
C GLN A 331 0.29 23.17 21.99
N LYS A 332 1.00 22.21 22.61
CA LYS A 332 2.48 22.18 22.57
C LYS A 332 3.02 21.89 21.19
N LEU A 333 2.35 21.02 20.42
CA LEU A 333 2.67 20.84 19.02
C LEU A 333 2.47 22.15 18.23
N ALA A 334 1.34 22.85 18.42
CA ALA A 334 1.06 24.13 17.76
C ALA A 334 2.12 25.20 18.07
N GLU A 335 2.51 25.35 19.34
CA GLU A 335 3.58 26.27 19.77
C GLU A 335 4.91 25.95 19.06
N PHE A 336 5.24 24.66 18.94
CA PHE A 336 6.46 24.22 18.26
C PHE A 336 6.43 24.46 16.75
N ILE A 337 5.31 24.16 16.08
CA ILE A 337 5.15 24.41 14.64
C ILE A 337 5.19 25.91 14.35
N ASP A 338 4.56 26.76 15.17
CA ASP A 338 4.62 28.22 15.01
C ASP A 338 6.05 28.76 15.18
N PHE A 339 6.81 28.21 16.13
CA PHE A 339 8.25 28.49 16.27
C PHE A 339 9.02 28.14 15.00
N LEU A 340 8.85 26.94 14.44
CA LEU A 340 9.55 26.53 13.21
C LEU A 340 9.07 27.29 11.96
N ASP A 341 7.79 27.67 11.88
CA ASP A 341 7.25 28.47 10.77
C ASP A 341 7.95 29.84 10.70
N LYS A 342 8.25 30.43 11.87
CA LYS A 342 8.91 31.75 12.02
C LYS A 342 10.44 31.70 11.99
N ASN A 343 11.07 30.53 12.16
CA ASN A 343 12.51 30.38 12.21
C ASN A 343 13.03 29.50 11.07
N ASP A 344 13.39 30.14 9.96
CA ASP A 344 13.86 29.44 8.76
C ASP A 344 15.14 28.64 9.00
N GLU A 345 16.05 29.10 9.86
CA GLU A 345 17.28 28.36 10.23
C GLU A 345 16.99 27.04 10.94
N GLU A 346 15.99 27.00 11.82
CA GLU A 346 15.56 25.77 12.48
C GLU A 346 14.77 24.87 11.53
N TYR A 347 13.90 25.47 10.71
CA TYR A 347 13.13 24.74 9.71
C TYR A 347 14.02 23.98 8.71
N VAL A 348 15.08 24.61 8.18
CA VAL A 348 15.92 23.96 7.15
C VAL A 348 16.69 22.76 7.67
N LYS A 349 16.92 22.63 8.99
CA LYS A 349 17.56 21.45 9.57
C LYS A 349 16.74 20.19 9.29
N TYR A 350 15.41 20.29 9.28
CA TYR A 350 14.53 19.17 8.92
C TYR A 350 14.66 18.71 7.46
N LEU A 351 15.24 19.54 6.59
CA LEU A 351 15.43 19.23 5.18
C LEU A 351 16.87 18.81 4.86
N ALA A 352 17.73 18.61 5.87
CA ALA A 352 19.13 18.24 5.67
C ALA A 352 19.30 16.96 4.84
N TYR A 353 18.35 16.02 4.91
CA TYR A 353 18.38 14.78 4.13
C TYR A 353 18.34 14.99 2.61
N LYS A 354 17.93 16.17 2.13
CA LYS A 354 17.90 16.50 0.71
C LYS A 354 19.29 16.76 0.13
N GLN A 355 20.26 17.12 0.96
CA GLN A 355 21.62 17.36 0.51
C GLN A 355 22.34 16.04 0.22
N PRO A 356 23.35 16.03 -0.69
CA PRO A 356 24.22 14.88 -0.86
C PRO A 356 24.79 14.41 0.49
N GLY A 357 24.67 13.12 0.78
CA GLY A 357 25.10 12.54 2.08
C GLY A 357 24.17 12.82 3.28
N GLY A 358 23.06 13.55 3.10
CA GLY A 358 22.14 13.87 4.21
C GLY A 358 21.25 12.71 4.66
N ILE A 359 21.13 11.65 3.85
CA ILE A 359 20.48 10.39 4.21
C ILE A 359 21.54 9.52 4.87
N THR A 360 21.46 9.35 6.18
CA THR A 360 22.49 8.72 7.03
C THR A 360 22.06 7.40 7.63
N ASN A 361 20.75 7.13 7.63
CA ASN A 361 20.19 5.90 8.17
C ASN A 361 20.58 4.68 7.30
N GLN A 362 21.46 3.83 7.82
CA GLN A 362 21.92 2.62 7.12
C GLN A 362 20.82 1.59 6.95
N PHE A 363 19.92 1.43 7.93
CA PHE A 363 18.83 0.46 7.83
C PHE A 363 17.91 0.78 6.65
N LEU A 364 17.57 2.06 6.45
CA LEU A 364 16.82 2.51 5.27
C LEU A 364 17.57 2.23 3.96
N LEU A 365 18.86 2.59 3.91
CA LEU A 365 19.69 2.44 2.70
C LEU A 365 19.86 0.97 2.32
N ASP A 366 20.14 0.10 3.30
CA ASP A 366 20.28 -1.33 3.10
C ASP A 366 18.95 -1.94 2.68
N SER A 367 17.83 -1.51 3.28
CA SER A 367 16.50 -1.99 2.90
C SER A 367 16.11 -1.62 1.46
N LEU A 368 16.43 -0.40 1.01
CA LEU A 368 16.23 0.02 -0.38
C LEU A 368 17.15 -0.71 -1.36
N LYS A 369 18.37 -1.05 -0.94
CA LYS A 369 19.35 -1.74 -1.79
C LYS A 369 19.03 -3.23 -1.99
N HIS A 370 18.55 -3.90 -0.95
CA HIS A 370 18.36 -5.36 -0.95
C HIS A 370 16.93 -5.80 -1.26
N ARG A 371 15.94 -4.90 -1.32
CA ARG A 371 14.59 -5.28 -1.73
C ARG A 371 14.57 -5.79 -3.18
N GLU A 372 13.74 -6.79 -3.44
CA GLU A 372 13.70 -7.50 -4.73
C GLU A 372 12.69 -6.91 -5.72
N TRP A 373 11.96 -5.87 -5.30
CA TRP A 373 10.91 -5.21 -6.08
C TRP A 373 11.13 -3.70 -6.13
N GLY A 374 10.57 -3.07 -7.17
CA GLY A 374 10.67 -1.63 -7.40
C GLY A 374 9.31 -0.95 -7.50
N VAL A 375 9.32 0.38 -7.35
CA VAL A 375 8.16 1.25 -7.52
C VAL A 375 8.39 2.06 -8.77
N ASN A 376 7.70 1.69 -9.86
CA ASN A 376 7.94 2.22 -11.21
C ASN A 376 9.42 2.14 -11.64
N ASP A 377 10.10 1.10 -11.19
CA ASP A 377 11.50 0.83 -11.54
C ASP A 377 11.52 -0.08 -12.78
N PRO A 378 12.16 0.33 -13.89
CA PRO A 378 12.23 -0.50 -15.09
C PRO A 378 13.19 -1.71 -14.93
N LEU A 379 14.05 -1.71 -13.91
CA LEU A 379 15.06 -2.75 -13.67
C LEU A 379 14.58 -3.83 -12.69
N LEU A 380 13.55 -3.53 -11.89
CA LEU A 380 13.00 -4.45 -10.90
C LEU A 380 11.54 -4.80 -11.22
N PRO A 381 11.07 -6.01 -10.87
CA PRO A 381 9.65 -6.31 -10.94
C PRO A 381 8.86 -5.40 -10.00
N ASN A 382 7.60 -5.11 -10.34
CA ASN A 382 6.68 -4.55 -9.35
C ASN A 382 6.42 -5.58 -8.23
N TYR A 383 5.96 -5.13 -7.07
CA TYR A 383 5.78 -6.00 -5.91
C TYR A 383 4.76 -7.13 -6.10
N LEU A 384 3.76 -6.97 -6.99
CA LEU A 384 2.78 -8.04 -7.30
C LEU A 384 3.47 -9.19 -8.04
N ASN A 385 4.18 -8.87 -9.12
CA ASN A 385 4.93 -9.87 -9.90
C ASN A 385 6.06 -10.49 -9.07
N GLY A 386 6.73 -9.67 -8.25
CA GLY A 386 7.74 -10.15 -7.32
C GLY A 386 7.16 -11.11 -6.27
N PHE A 387 5.98 -10.81 -5.73
CA PHE A 387 5.28 -11.72 -4.82
C PHE A 387 4.86 -13.04 -5.49
N GLU A 388 4.37 -13.01 -6.73
CA GLU A 388 4.10 -14.24 -7.48
C GLU A 388 5.36 -15.10 -7.63
N CYS A 389 6.51 -14.48 -7.93
CA CYS A 389 7.76 -15.21 -8.03
C CYS A 389 8.29 -15.73 -6.70
N PHE A 390 8.15 -14.95 -5.63
CA PHE A 390 8.46 -15.40 -4.27
C PHE A 390 7.65 -16.65 -3.91
N VAL A 391 6.35 -16.66 -4.18
CA VAL A 391 5.49 -17.83 -3.94
C VAL A 391 5.88 -18.99 -4.87
N CYS A 392 6.15 -18.74 -6.15
CA CYS A 392 6.59 -19.78 -7.10
C CYS A 392 7.87 -20.47 -6.61
N ASP A 393 8.89 -19.68 -6.26
CA ASP A 393 10.18 -20.19 -5.83
C ASP A 393 10.04 -20.98 -4.51
N HIS A 394 9.23 -20.49 -3.57
CA HIS A 394 8.92 -21.22 -2.33
C HIS A 394 8.24 -22.57 -2.60
N GLU A 395 7.22 -22.60 -3.47
CA GLU A 395 6.50 -23.83 -3.80
C GLU A 395 7.34 -24.84 -4.57
N LEU A 396 8.21 -24.37 -5.48
CA LEU A 396 9.19 -25.21 -6.15
C LEU A 396 10.17 -25.82 -5.12
N ALA A 397 10.61 -25.04 -4.12
CA ALA A 397 11.53 -25.52 -3.09
C ALA A 397 10.87 -26.60 -2.22
N ARG A 398 9.60 -26.38 -1.85
CA ARG A 398 8.80 -27.35 -1.13
C ARG A 398 8.61 -28.64 -1.93
N LEU A 399 8.33 -28.55 -3.23
CA LEU A 399 8.21 -29.73 -4.11
C LEU A 399 9.52 -30.52 -4.20
N ASP A 400 10.67 -29.85 -4.29
CA ASP A 400 11.98 -30.52 -4.28
C ASP A 400 12.21 -31.25 -2.96
N ALA A 401 11.86 -30.62 -1.84
CA ALA A 401 11.99 -31.22 -0.51
C ALA A 401 11.04 -32.42 -0.31
N GLU A 402 9.80 -32.34 -0.81
CA GLU A 402 8.85 -33.45 -0.83
C GLU A 402 9.38 -34.64 -1.64
N LYS A 403 9.95 -34.38 -2.82
CA LYS A 403 10.57 -35.41 -3.66
C LYS A 403 11.77 -36.06 -2.96
N ALA A 404 12.60 -35.25 -2.30
CA ALA A 404 13.75 -35.75 -1.54
C ALA A 404 13.29 -36.65 -0.38
N HIS A 405 12.29 -36.21 0.40
CA HIS A 405 11.67 -37.03 1.45
C HIS A 405 11.10 -38.33 0.89
N ALA A 406 10.34 -38.28 -0.21
CA ALA A 406 9.78 -39.48 -0.83
C ALA A 406 10.86 -40.46 -1.32
N ALA A 407 12.04 -39.96 -1.72
CA ALA A 407 13.17 -40.78 -2.15
C ALA A 407 13.94 -41.42 -0.98
N SER A 408 14.00 -40.76 0.20
CA SER A 408 14.52 -41.37 1.43
C SER A 408 13.76 -40.95 2.70
N PRO A 409 12.59 -41.59 2.99
CA PRO A 409 11.73 -41.18 4.10
C PRO A 409 12.33 -41.39 5.49
N GLY A 410 13.32 -42.28 5.61
CA GLY A 410 13.99 -42.58 6.88
C GLY A 410 15.13 -41.61 7.22
N ASP A 411 15.70 -40.94 6.21
CA ASP A 411 16.86 -40.05 6.39
C ASP A 411 16.48 -38.58 6.29
N ILE A 412 15.45 -38.25 5.49
CA ILE A 412 15.03 -36.88 5.24
C ILE A 412 13.65 -36.69 5.89
N PRO A 413 13.45 -35.73 6.79
CA PRO A 413 12.14 -35.49 7.40
C PRO A 413 11.14 -34.90 6.38
N VAL A 414 9.85 -35.03 6.68
CA VAL A 414 8.79 -34.35 5.93
C VAL A 414 9.02 -32.84 6.03
N PRO A 415 8.93 -32.07 4.92
CA PRO A 415 9.02 -30.63 4.98
C PRO A 415 7.92 -30.05 5.88
N GLU A 416 8.31 -29.29 6.91
CA GLU A 416 7.35 -28.65 7.80
C GLU A 416 6.63 -27.51 7.07
N PRO A 417 5.29 -27.40 7.19
CA PRO A 417 4.57 -26.26 6.64
C PRO A 417 4.99 -24.97 7.36
N HIS A 418 5.46 -23.99 6.59
CA HIS A 418 5.66 -22.63 7.10
C HIS A 418 4.30 -21.96 7.37
N VAL A 419 4.22 -21.19 8.45
CA VAL A 419 3.00 -20.47 8.87
C VAL A 419 3.39 -19.08 9.34
N ALA A 420 2.62 -18.08 8.89
CA ALA A 420 2.83 -16.69 9.25
C ALA A 420 2.74 -16.47 10.77
N GLN A 421 3.55 -15.55 11.28
CA GLN A 421 3.50 -15.17 12.69
C GLN A 421 2.66 -13.91 12.90
N LEU A 422 2.25 -13.66 14.15
CA LEU A 422 1.49 -12.46 14.50
C LEU A 422 2.20 -11.17 14.05
N SER A 423 3.53 -11.11 14.18
CA SER A 423 4.36 -9.98 13.76
C SER A 423 4.27 -9.65 12.26
N HIS A 424 3.73 -10.55 11.42
CA HIS A 424 3.58 -10.29 9.99
C HIS A 424 2.49 -9.26 9.70
N MET A 425 1.55 -8.98 10.62
CA MET A 425 0.59 -7.87 10.45
C MET A 425 -0.02 -7.37 11.79
N ALA A 426 0.70 -7.53 12.90
CA ALA A 426 0.19 -7.15 14.22
C ALA A 426 -0.15 -5.66 14.26
N CYS A 427 -1.44 -5.36 14.32
CA CYS A 427 -1.94 -4.01 14.56
C CYS A 427 -2.65 -3.99 15.91
N PRO A 428 -2.34 -3.02 16.79
CA PRO A 428 -3.02 -2.88 18.06
C PRO A 428 -4.51 -2.52 17.86
N MET A 429 -5.28 -2.69 18.92
CA MET A 429 -6.65 -2.19 18.98
C MET A 429 -6.68 -0.67 18.73
N PRO A 430 -7.65 -0.15 17.95
CA PRO A 430 -7.79 1.27 17.71
C PRO A 430 -7.88 2.07 19.02
N THR A 431 -7.19 3.21 19.08
CA THR A 431 -7.21 4.14 20.20
C THR A 431 -7.64 5.53 19.75
N PRO A 432 -8.30 6.31 20.61
CA PRO A 432 -8.67 7.69 20.28
C PRO A 432 -7.50 8.54 19.81
N GLY A 433 -7.82 9.46 18.91
CA GLY A 433 -6.87 10.40 18.35
C GLY A 433 -6.52 11.45 19.40
N PHE A 434 -7.45 11.78 20.29
CA PHE A 434 -7.25 12.73 21.37
C PHE A 434 -8.17 12.39 22.54
N GLY A 435 -7.66 12.56 23.77
CA GLY A 435 -8.35 12.15 25.00
C GLY A 435 -8.22 10.65 25.28
N SER A 436 -8.97 10.18 26.28
CA SER A 436 -9.03 8.76 26.64
C SER A 436 -10.30 8.09 26.10
N VAL A 437 -10.30 6.76 26.02
CA VAL A 437 -11.47 6.00 25.53
C VAL A 437 -12.65 6.06 26.51
N GLU A 438 -12.36 6.29 27.79
CA GLU A 438 -13.35 6.48 28.86
C GLU A 438 -14.05 7.84 28.76
N GLU A 439 -13.38 8.84 28.20
CA GLU A 439 -13.93 10.19 27.98
C GLU A 439 -14.87 10.24 26.75
N ILE A 440 -14.77 9.25 25.86
CA ILE A 440 -15.62 9.15 24.67
C ILE A 440 -16.98 8.54 25.05
N PRO A 441 -18.11 9.23 24.74
CA PRO A 441 -19.44 8.70 24.96
C PRO A 441 -19.63 7.32 24.33
N GLU A 442 -20.38 6.43 24.99
CA GLU A 442 -20.62 5.07 24.48
C GLU A 442 -21.33 5.05 23.12
N ASN A 443 -22.11 6.09 22.80
CA ASN A 443 -22.80 6.25 21.51
C ASN A 443 -21.99 7.04 20.46
N ASP A 444 -20.69 7.29 20.70
CA ASP A 444 -19.80 7.87 19.70
C ASP A 444 -19.54 6.84 18.59
N SER A 445 -19.78 7.23 17.35
CA SER A 445 -19.71 6.33 16.19
C SER A 445 -18.33 5.70 16.00
N TRP A 446 -17.25 6.40 16.36
CA TRP A 446 -15.90 5.84 16.27
C TRP A 446 -15.73 4.67 17.25
N LYS A 447 -16.22 4.84 18.49
CA LYS A 447 -16.11 3.84 19.56
C LYS A 447 -16.95 2.60 19.26
N GLU A 448 -18.18 2.80 18.79
CA GLU A 448 -19.08 1.71 18.40
C GLU A 448 -18.51 0.92 17.21
N MET A 449 -18.02 1.59 16.17
CA MET A 449 -17.58 0.94 14.94
C MET A 449 -16.24 0.23 15.10
N TRP A 450 -15.18 0.96 15.46
CA TRP A 450 -13.83 0.46 15.27
C TRP A 450 -13.38 -0.53 16.35
N LEU A 451 -13.86 -0.39 17.58
CA LEU A 451 -13.61 -1.39 18.62
C LEU A 451 -14.36 -2.69 18.31
N GLN A 452 -15.60 -2.59 17.84
CA GLN A 452 -16.39 -3.75 17.46
C GLN A 452 -15.77 -4.47 16.26
N ASP A 453 -15.43 -3.76 15.19
CA ASP A 453 -14.81 -4.35 13.99
C ASP A 453 -13.48 -5.04 14.30
N TYR A 454 -12.66 -4.43 15.17
CA TYR A 454 -11.41 -5.03 15.63
C TYR A 454 -11.66 -6.39 16.29
N TRP A 455 -12.59 -6.48 17.25
CA TRP A 455 -12.86 -7.74 17.96
C TRP A 455 -13.65 -8.75 17.12
N GLN A 456 -14.53 -8.29 16.23
CA GLN A 456 -15.17 -9.18 15.25
C GLN A 456 -14.14 -9.85 14.35
N GLY A 457 -13.06 -9.14 13.97
CA GLY A 457 -11.95 -9.74 13.22
C GLY A 457 -11.34 -10.96 13.93
N LEU A 458 -11.20 -10.90 15.25
CA LEU A 458 -10.71 -12.03 16.06
C LEU A 458 -11.69 -13.21 16.00
N ASP A 459 -12.97 -12.96 16.24
CA ASP A 459 -14.02 -13.98 16.21
C ASP A 459 -14.11 -14.66 14.84
N GLN A 460 -13.99 -13.90 13.75
CA GLN A 460 -13.96 -14.44 12.39
C GLN A 460 -12.72 -15.32 12.13
N GLY A 461 -11.54 -14.91 12.61
CA GLY A 461 -10.32 -15.70 12.53
C GLY A 461 -10.41 -17.02 13.30
N GLU A 462 -10.96 -16.97 14.52
CA GLU A 462 -11.21 -18.16 15.34
C GLU A 462 -12.23 -19.11 14.68
N ALA A 463 -13.31 -18.56 14.12
CA ALA A 463 -14.36 -19.33 13.45
C ALA A 463 -13.82 -20.10 12.25
N LEU A 464 -13.09 -19.43 11.35
CA LEU A 464 -12.50 -20.08 10.19
C LEU A 464 -11.41 -21.08 10.59
N THR A 465 -10.61 -20.77 11.60
CA THR A 465 -9.62 -21.71 12.14
C THR A 465 -10.30 -22.99 12.63
N ALA A 466 -11.39 -22.87 13.38
CA ALA A 466 -12.18 -24.01 13.85
C ALA A 466 -12.80 -24.82 12.69
N MET A 467 -13.32 -24.15 11.66
CA MET A 467 -13.82 -24.82 10.44
C MET A 467 -12.73 -25.64 9.75
N ILE A 468 -11.51 -25.09 9.62
CA ILE A 468 -10.37 -25.78 9.01
C ILE A 468 -9.97 -26.99 9.85
N HIS A 469 -9.87 -26.84 11.17
CA HIS A 469 -9.55 -27.97 12.07
C HIS A 469 -10.58 -29.11 12.01
N ASN A 470 -11.85 -28.77 11.81
CA ASN A 470 -12.93 -29.75 11.67
C ASN A 470 -13.09 -30.32 10.25
N ASN A 471 -12.17 -30.02 9.33
CA ASN A 471 -12.24 -30.39 7.91
C ASN A 471 -13.59 -30.02 7.27
N GLU A 472 -14.15 -28.87 7.65
CA GLU A 472 -15.42 -28.41 7.11
C GLU A 472 -15.30 -28.15 5.60
N THR A 473 -16.36 -28.48 4.87
CA THR A 473 -16.45 -28.35 3.40
C THR A 473 -17.48 -27.31 2.98
N GLN A 474 -18.42 -26.97 3.88
CA GLN A 474 -19.54 -26.09 3.59
C GLN A 474 -19.29 -24.69 4.17
N GLN A 475 -18.93 -23.74 3.29
CA GLN A 475 -18.74 -22.33 3.62
C GLN A 475 -19.91 -21.71 4.40
N ARG A 476 -21.15 -22.09 4.06
CA ARG A 476 -22.38 -21.57 4.72
C ARG A 476 -22.44 -21.78 6.23
N LYS A 477 -21.70 -22.77 6.78
CA LYS A 477 -21.65 -23.03 8.21
C LYS A 477 -20.77 -22.05 8.98
N PHE A 478 -20.04 -21.17 8.31
CA PHE A 478 -19.22 -20.15 8.96
C PHE A 478 -19.99 -19.37 10.04
N TRP A 479 -21.25 -19.01 9.76
CA TRP A 479 -22.09 -18.28 10.70
C TRP A 479 -22.47 -19.11 11.94
N ASP A 480 -22.58 -20.43 11.80
CA ASP A 480 -22.82 -21.33 12.95
C ASP A 480 -21.59 -21.34 13.87
N TYR A 481 -20.40 -21.48 13.29
CA TYR A 481 -19.13 -21.44 14.04
C TYR A 481 -18.90 -20.08 14.71
N LEU A 482 -19.17 -18.99 13.98
CA LEU A 482 -19.05 -17.63 14.52
C LEU A 482 -20.02 -17.41 15.68
N HIS A 483 -21.27 -17.87 15.54
CA HIS A 483 -22.27 -17.80 16.61
C HIS A 483 -21.82 -18.59 17.85
N GLU A 484 -21.26 -19.79 17.68
CA GLU A 484 -20.74 -20.58 18.80
C GLU A 484 -19.62 -19.85 19.56
N ILE A 485 -18.70 -19.19 18.85
CA ILE A 485 -17.61 -18.40 19.46
C ILE A 485 -18.18 -17.21 20.23
N PHE A 486 -19.09 -16.47 19.63
CA PHE A 486 -19.75 -15.33 20.26
C PHE A 486 -20.47 -15.75 21.56
N MET A 487 -21.22 -16.85 21.53
CA MET A 487 -21.91 -17.36 22.72
C MET A 487 -20.94 -17.80 23.82
N LYS A 488 -19.81 -18.43 23.48
CA LYS A 488 -18.78 -18.83 24.45
C LYS A 488 -18.13 -17.62 25.13
N ARG A 489 -17.90 -16.52 24.41
CA ARG A 489 -17.33 -15.29 24.99
C ARG A 489 -18.29 -14.64 25.98
N ASN A 490 -19.57 -14.55 25.62
CA ASN A 490 -20.59 -13.93 26.47
C ASN A 490 -21.00 -14.77 27.69
N GLN A 491 -20.71 -16.08 27.71
CA GLN A 491 -20.92 -16.92 28.89
C GLN A 491 -19.79 -16.82 29.93
N ASN A 492 -18.63 -16.27 29.53
CA ASN A 492 -17.45 -16.11 30.38
C ASN A 492 -17.21 -14.65 30.83
N LEU A 493 -18.16 -13.75 30.53
CA LEU A 493 -18.29 -12.39 31.04
C LEU A 493 -19.37 -12.36 32.11
#